data_AF-A0A7Y2JQU9-F1
#
_entry.id   AF-A0A7Y2JQU9-F1
#
_cell.length_a   1.000
_cell.length_b   1.000
_cell.length_c   1.000
_cell.angle_alpha   90.00
_cell.angle_beta   90.00
_cell.angle_gamma   90.00
#
_symmetry.space_group_name_H-M   'P 1'
#
loop_
_entity.id
_entity.type
_entity.pdbx_description
1 polymer ?
#
loop_
_entity_poly.entity_id
_entity_poly.type
_entity_poly.pdbx_seq_one_letter_code
_entity_poly.pdbx_strand_id
1 'polypeptide(L)'
;IRRGLRPRTPGVFRPRGNALLRGLACGVALAAPAGAADLGLAAAGESLSVEVSEAETIFMHGLPSLQFTLTDRAADAMADLTGRMIGEEMAVSLCGYELVRATVRGRISGRGIVNLPSAEAAIAVTGVLKGEADCATLAPHFPD
;
A
#
# COMPACT_ATOMS: atom_id res chain seq x y z
N ILE A 1 19.83 35.61 41.00
CA ILE A 1 19.29 35.85 42.36
C ILE A 1 18.05 34.97 42.55
N ARG A 2 18.13 33.99 43.48
CA ARG A 2 17.05 33.33 44.28
C ARG A 2 15.82 32.77 43.54
N ARG A 3 15.19 31.63 43.84
CA ARG A 3 15.21 30.50 44.82
C ARG A 3 14.14 29.55 44.21
N GLY A 4 14.36 28.26 43.98
CA GLY A 4 14.38 27.21 44.99
C GLY A 4 12.96 26.80 45.40
N LEU A 5 12.56 25.54 45.11
CA LEU A 5 11.83 24.64 46.04
C LEU A 5 11.50 23.30 45.36
N ARG A 6 12.29 22.27 45.69
CA ARG A 6 11.87 20.87 45.69
C ARG A 6 11.17 20.57 47.04
N PRO A 7 10.24 19.62 47.07
CA PRO A 7 10.10 18.68 48.18
C PRO A 7 10.31 17.24 47.65
N ARG A 8 11.38 16.53 48.03
CA ARG A 8 11.49 15.59 49.17
C ARG A 8 10.39 14.50 49.23
N THR A 9 10.73 13.34 48.66
CA THR A 9 10.26 11.97 48.98
C THR A 9 10.29 11.68 50.50
N PRO A 10 9.46 10.77 51.06
CA PRO A 10 9.74 9.33 50.96
C PRO A 10 8.51 8.39 51.01
N GLY A 11 8.58 7.26 50.31
CA GLY A 11 7.58 6.20 50.38
C GLY A 11 8.10 4.91 49.78
N VAL A 12 8.78 4.12 50.59
CA VAL A 12 9.26 2.78 50.28
C VAL A 12 8.04 1.86 50.14
N PHE A 13 7.74 1.39 48.92
CA PHE A 13 6.76 0.31 48.73
C PHE A 13 7.48 -0.98 48.36
N ARG A 14 7.37 -1.95 49.27
CA ARG A 14 7.95 -3.29 49.23
C ARG A 14 7.11 -4.18 48.28
N PRO A 15 7.68 -4.97 47.37
CA PRO A 15 6.90 -5.89 46.55
C PRO A 15 6.72 -7.21 47.31
N ARG A 16 5.49 -7.55 47.69
CA ARG A 16 5.11 -8.93 48.03
C ARG A 16 3.64 -9.11 47.70
N GLY A 17 3.37 -9.93 46.69
CA GLY A 17 2.01 -10.30 46.31
C GLY A 17 2.00 -11.09 45.01
N ASN A 18 2.30 -12.38 45.09
CA ASN A 18 1.81 -13.36 44.14
C ASN A 18 0.29 -13.29 44.13
N ALA A 19 -0.31 -12.78 43.06
CA ALA A 19 -1.73 -12.95 42.79
C ALA A 19 -1.94 -12.97 41.27
N LEU A 20 -2.17 -14.19 40.77
CA LEU A 20 -2.83 -14.45 39.50
C LEU A 20 -4.08 -13.58 39.37
N LEU A 21 -4.10 -12.68 38.40
CA LEU A 21 -5.33 -12.06 37.92
C LEU A 21 -5.30 -12.05 36.40
N ARG A 22 -6.06 -13.01 35.86
CA ARG A 22 -6.64 -12.96 34.51
C ARG A 22 -7.27 -11.58 34.33
N GLY A 23 -6.72 -10.79 33.43
CA GLY A 23 -7.21 -9.45 33.08
C GLY A 23 -7.23 -9.31 31.57
N LEU A 24 -8.45 -9.22 31.06
CA LEU A 24 -8.86 -8.94 29.68
C LEU A 24 -8.09 -7.77 29.04
N ALA A 25 -7.67 -8.00 27.78
CA ALA A 25 -7.72 -7.09 26.65
C ALA A 25 -7.53 -5.57 26.88
N CYS A 26 -6.37 -5.06 26.47
CA CYS A 26 -6.32 -3.88 25.61
C CYS A 26 -4.95 -3.86 24.91
N GLY A 27 -4.78 -4.80 23.98
CA GLY A 27 -3.77 -4.63 22.94
C GLY A 27 -4.23 -3.43 22.12
N VAL A 28 -3.66 -2.26 22.40
CA VAL A 28 -3.69 -1.16 21.46
C VAL A 28 -2.85 -1.64 20.29
N ALA A 29 -3.51 -2.34 19.36
CA ALA A 29 -3.02 -2.48 18.02
C ALA A 29 -2.87 -1.04 17.54
N LEU A 30 -1.64 -0.55 17.55
CA LEU A 30 -1.28 0.60 16.73
C LEU A 30 -1.67 0.18 15.32
N ALA A 31 -2.81 0.67 14.85
CA ALA A 31 -3.12 0.67 13.44
C ALA A 31 -1.90 1.32 12.79
N ALA A 32 -1.13 0.51 12.07
CA ALA A 32 -0.12 1.05 11.18
C ALA A 32 -0.84 2.12 10.36
N PRO A 33 -0.26 3.32 10.19
CA PRO A 33 -0.83 4.25 9.23
C PRO A 33 -0.98 3.44 7.94
N ALA A 34 -2.17 3.52 7.33
CA ALA A 34 -2.41 2.99 5.99
C ALA A 34 -1.45 3.75 5.06
N GLY A 35 -0.20 3.29 5.03
CA GLY A 35 0.80 3.77 4.11
C GLY A 35 0.27 3.46 2.73
N ALA A 36 0.41 4.43 1.82
CA ALA A 36 0.14 4.23 0.40
C ALA A 36 0.68 2.85 0.00
N ALA A 37 -0.20 1.99 -0.50
CA ALA A 37 0.18 0.64 -0.89
C ALA A 37 0.96 0.71 -2.21
N ASP A 38 2.08 -0.01 -2.29
CA ASP A 38 2.87 -0.08 -3.52
C ASP A 38 2.19 -0.98 -4.56
N LEU A 39 2.34 -0.64 -5.84
CA LEU A 39 1.93 -1.51 -6.94
C LEU A 39 2.97 -2.63 -7.12
N GLY A 40 2.52 -3.87 -7.12
CA GLY A 40 3.34 -5.04 -7.44
C GLY A 40 3.29 -5.35 -8.92
N LEU A 41 4.44 -5.57 -9.53
CA LEU A 41 4.60 -5.94 -10.93
C LEU A 41 5.35 -7.27 -10.98
N ALA A 42 4.80 -8.26 -11.68
CA ALA A 42 5.44 -9.58 -11.77
C ALA A 42 5.42 -10.09 -13.22
N ALA A 43 6.58 -10.49 -13.73
CA ALA A 43 6.73 -11.06 -15.07
C ALA A 43 7.89 -12.07 -15.09
N ALA A 44 7.70 -13.23 -15.74
CA ALA A 44 8.70 -14.30 -15.91
C ALA A 44 9.57 -14.62 -14.67
N GLY A 45 8.98 -14.59 -13.47
CA GLY A 45 9.68 -14.90 -12.21
C GLY A 45 10.44 -13.73 -11.59
N GLU A 46 10.46 -12.55 -12.23
CA GLU A 46 10.92 -11.28 -11.63
C GLU A 46 9.72 -10.53 -11.05
N SER A 47 9.87 -9.98 -9.84
CA SER A 47 8.85 -9.17 -9.19
C SER A 47 9.43 -7.83 -8.73
N LEU A 48 8.73 -6.74 -9.00
CA LEU A 48 9.09 -5.38 -8.64
C LEU A 48 7.93 -4.72 -7.91
N SER A 49 8.21 -4.08 -6.78
CA SER A 49 7.26 -3.20 -6.09
C SER A 49 7.60 -1.76 -6.45
N VAL A 50 6.62 -0.99 -6.93
CA VAL A 50 6.79 0.39 -7.38
C VAL A 50 5.91 1.35 -6.59
N GLU A 51 6.54 2.45 -6.17
CA GLU A 51 5.89 3.54 -5.46
C GLU A 51 5.16 4.46 -6.44
N VAL A 52 3.90 4.74 -6.15
CA VAL A 52 3.01 5.59 -6.94
C VAL A 52 3.00 6.99 -6.33
N SER A 53 3.33 8.02 -7.12
CA SER A 53 3.27 9.41 -6.67
C SER A 53 1.88 10.02 -6.81
N GLU A 54 1.15 9.63 -7.86
CA GLU A 54 -0.20 10.13 -8.14
C GLU A 54 -1.08 9.00 -8.70
N ALA A 55 -2.35 9.00 -8.32
CA ALA A 55 -3.33 8.03 -8.77
C ALA A 55 -4.68 8.72 -8.98
N GLU A 56 -5.31 8.47 -10.12
CA GLU A 56 -6.60 9.04 -10.48
C GLU A 56 -7.47 8.01 -11.19
N THR A 57 -8.76 8.02 -10.86
CA THR A 57 -9.77 7.26 -11.59
C THR A 57 -10.20 8.08 -12.81
N ILE A 58 -10.08 7.48 -13.99
CA ILE A 58 -10.49 8.07 -15.26
C ILE A 58 -11.41 7.11 -16.02
N PHE A 59 -12.01 7.59 -17.11
CA PHE A 59 -12.76 6.74 -18.05
C PHE A 59 -12.09 6.80 -19.41
N MET A 60 -11.50 5.69 -19.85
CA MET A 60 -10.92 5.57 -21.18
C MET A 60 -11.82 4.73 -22.08
N HIS A 61 -12.28 5.33 -23.19
CA HIS A 61 -13.14 4.65 -24.17
C HIS A 61 -14.42 4.04 -23.55
N GLY A 62 -14.95 4.66 -22.50
CA GLY A 62 -16.13 4.17 -21.78
C GLY A 62 -15.83 3.07 -20.75
N LEU A 63 -14.57 2.68 -20.57
CA LEU A 63 -14.15 1.74 -19.53
C LEU A 63 -13.60 2.50 -18.32
N PRO A 64 -13.93 2.08 -17.09
CA PRO A 64 -13.31 2.62 -15.90
C PRO A 64 -11.85 2.19 -15.84
N SER A 65 -10.96 3.15 -15.59
CA SER A 65 -9.51 2.93 -15.59
C SER A 65 -8.86 3.68 -14.44
N LEU A 66 -7.77 3.13 -13.94
CA LEU A 66 -6.81 3.82 -13.09
C LEU A 66 -5.73 4.42 -13.98
N GLN A 67 -5.51 5.73 -13.89
CA GLN A 67 -4.27 6.37 -14.33
C GLN A 67 -3.37 6.58 -13.11
N PHE A 68 -2.08 6.25 -13.25
CA PHE A 68 -1.12 6.45 -12.18
C PHE A 68 0.19 7.02 -12.72
N THR A 69 0.87 7.77 -11.86
CA THR A 69 2.22 8.28 -12.06
C THR A 69 3.13 7.67 -10.99
N LEU A 70 4.29 7.19 -11.40
CA LEU A 70 5.34 6.65 -10.55
C LEU A 70 6.32 7.74 -10.14
N THR A 71 6.97 7.56 -8.99
CA THR A 71 8.14 8.37 -8.64
C THR A 71 9.27 8.17 -9.65
N ASP A 72 10.20 9.12 -9.80
CA ASP A 72 11.32 9.00 -10.77
C ASP A 72 12.10 7.69 -10.60
N ARG A 73 12.39 7.31 -9.36
CA ARG A 73 13.08 6.06 -9.03
C ARG A 73 12.27 4.83 -9.47
N ALA A 74 10.97 4.83 -9.21
CA ALA A 74 10.08 3.74 -9.59
C ALA A 74 9.88 3.68 -11.11
N ALA A 75 9.84 4.83 -11.78
CA ALA A 75 9.77 4.96 -13.23
C ALA A 75 10.98 4.34 -13.92
N ASP A 76 12.20 4.62 -13.43
CA ASP A 76 13.43 4.04 -13.96
C ASP A 76 13.46 2.52 -13.80
N ALA A 77 13.12 2.03 -12.61
CA ALA A 77 13.05 0.59 -12.33
C ALA A 77 12.00 -0.12 -13.21
N MET A 78 10.83 0.49 -13.38
CA MET A 78 9.78 -0.01 -14.26
C MET A 78 10.22 -0.04 -15.72
N ALA A 79 10.93 0.99 -16.16
CA ALA A 79 11.43 1.08 -17.52
C ALA A 79 12.51 0.03 -17.80
N ASP A 80 13.36 -0.26 -16.83
CA ASP A 80 14.36 -1.33 -16.93
C ASP A 80 13.73 -2.72 -16.94
N LEU A 81 12.74 -2.96 -16.07
CA LEU A 81 11.99 -4.22 -16.04
C LEU A 81 11.25 -4.42 -17.38
N THR A 82 10.38 -3.49 -17.77
CA THR A 82 9.60 -3.61 -19.01
C THR A 82 10.46 -3.66 -20.26
N GLY A 83 11.62 -2.99 -20.26
CA GLY A 83 12.59 -3.09 -21.36
C GLY A 83 13.16 -4.50 -21.55
N ARG A 84 13.37 -5.25 -20.47
CA ARG A 84 13.81 -6.66 -20.53
C ARG A 84 12.68 -7.63 -20.88
N MET A 85 11.44 -7.25 -20.55
CA MET A 85 10.27 -8.11 -20.60
C MET A 85 9.38 -7.93 -21.84
N ILE A 86 9.86 -7.24 -22.88
CA ILE A 86 9.07 -7.01 -24.10
C ILE A 86 8.68 -8.35 -24.74
N GLY A 87 7.37 -8.54 -24.96
CA GLY A 87 6.79 -9.77 -25.50
C GLY A 87 6.27 -10.73 -24.44
N GLU A 88 6.62 -10.52 -23.17
CA GLU A 88 6.22 -11.37 -22.06
C GLU A 88 4.95 -10.86 -21.37
N GLU A 89 4.22 -11.75 -20.70
CA GLU A 89 3.09 -11.36 -19.84
C GLU A 89 3.57 -10.81 -18.50
N MET A 90 2.96 -9.70 -18.09
CA MET A 90 3.19 -9.05 -16.82
C MET A 90 1.86 -8.87 -16.08
N ALA A 91 1.84 -9.28 -14.82
CA ALA A 91 0.75 -9.03 -13.90
C ALA A 91 1.01 -7.75 -13.10
N VAL A 92 0.00 -6.90 -13.00
CA VAL A 92 -0.03 -5.75 -12.10
C VAL A 92 -0.95 -6.12 -10.94
N SER A 93 -0.47 -5.94 -9.72
CA SER A 93 -1.13 -6.33 -8.50
C SER A 93 -1.09 -5.23 -7.46
N LEU A 94 -2.06 -5.23 -6.56
CA LEU A 94 -2.12 -4.34 -5.41
C LEU A 94 -2.64 -5.11 -4.21
N CYS A 95 -1.94 -5.02 -3.09
CA CYS A 95 -2.29 -5.77 -1.87
C CYS A 95 -2.46 -7.30 -2.09
N GLY A 96 -1.75 -7.88 -3.06
CA GLY A 96 -1.85 -9.30 -3.41
C GLY A 96 -2.96 -9.63 -4.42
N TYR A 97 -3.85 -8.69 -4.75
CA TYR A 97 -4.88 -8.87 -5.79
C TYR A 97 -4.32 -8.55 -7.17
N GLU A 98 -4.51 -9.44 -8.15
CA GLU A 98 -4.18 -9.16 -9.55
C GLU A 98 -5.21 -8.19 -10.14
N LEU A 99 -4.77 -6.99 -10.50
CA LEU A 99 -5.60 -5.97 -11.11
C LEU A 99 -5.76 -6.21 -12.61
N VAL A 100 -4.66 -6.55 -13.27
CA VAL A 100 -4.61 -6.86 -14.70
C VAL A 100 -3.40 -7.71 -15.03
N ARG A 101 -3.52 -8.50 -16.09
CA ARG A 101 -2.42 -9.19 -16.75
C ARG A 101 -2.39 -8.80 -18.22
N ALA A 102 -1.23 -8.38 -18.70
CA ALA A 102 -1.07 -7.92 -20.07
C ALA A 102 0.34 -8.19 -20.61
N THR A 103 0.43 -8.37 -21.93
CA THR A 103 1.71 -8.48 -22.61
C THR A 103 2.43 -7.13 -22.65
N VAL A 104 3.69 -7.10 -22.24
CA VAL A 104 4.54 -5.92 -22.31
C VAL A 104 4.89 -5.65 -23.78
N ARG A 105 4.40 -4.53 -24.32
CA ARG A 105 4.63 -4.15 -25.73
C ARG A 105 5.77 -3.17 -25.93
N GLY A 106 6.30 -2.61 -24.85
CA GLY A 106 7.36 -1.62 -24.89
C GLY A 106 7.79 -1.20 -23.51
N ARG A 107 8.84 -0.38 -23.49
CA ARG A 107 9.38 0.22 -22.27
C ARG A 107 8.40 1.27 -21.73
N ILE A 108 7.94 1.08 -20.50
CA ILE A 108 7.02 2.00 -19.82
C ILE A 108 7.83 2.82 -18.82
N SER A 109 7.74 4.15 -18.91
CA SER A 109 8.39 5.06 -17.97
C SER A 109 7.38 6.05 -17.41
N GLY A 110 7.36 6.21 -16.09
CA GLY A 110 6.66 7.27 -15.38
C GLY A 110 5.15 7.10 -15.23
N ARG A 111 4.41 6.79 -16.30
CA ARG A 111 2.94 6.76 -16.24
C ARG A 111 2.36 5.48 -16.84
N GLY A 112 1.27 5.03 -16.26
CA GLY A 112 0.54 3.85 -16.71
C GLY A 112 -0.96 4.03 -16.58
N ILE A 113 -1.69 3.19 -17.33
CA ILE A 113 -3.14 3.10 -17.26
C ILE A 113 -3.52 1.64 -17.16
N VAL A 114 -4.39 1.32 -16.22
CA VAL A 114 -4.95 -0.01 -16.01
C VAL A 114 -6.46 0.07 -16.14
N ASN A 115 -7.04 -0.72 -17.04
CA ASN A 115 -8.50 -0.86 -17.12
C ASN A 115 -8.97 -1.78 -16.02
N LEU A 116 -10.07 -1.42 -15.37
CA LEU A 116 -10.60 -2.11 -14.22
C LEU A 116 -12.01 -2.65 -14.51
N PRO A 117 -12.46 -3.68 -13.79
CA PRO A 117 -13.72 -4.37 -14.12
C PRO A 117 -14.97 -3.51 -13.87
N SER A 118 -14.86 -2.47 -13.03
CA SER A 118 -15.97 -1.58 -12.68
C SER A 118 -15.46 -0.22 -12.19
N ALA A 119 -16.36 0.77 -12.14
CA ALA A 119 -16.03 2.09 -11.62
C ALA A 119 -15.73 2.02 -10.11
N GLU A 120 -16.46 1.17 -9.39
CA GLU A 120 -16.29 0.90 -7.97
C GLU A 120 -14.91 0.30 -7.70
N ALA A 121 -14.47 -0.66 -8.54
CA ALA A 121 -13.11 -1.20 -8.46
C ALA A 121 -12.05 -0.12 -8.67
N ALA A 122 -12.25 0.78 -9.63
CA ALA A 122 -11.32 1.88 -9.88
C ALA A 122 -11.24 2.88 -8.73
N ILE A 123 -12.38 3.21 -8.12
CA ILE A 123 -12.42 4.06 -6.92
C ILE A 123 -11.71 3.37 -5.75
N ALA A 124 -11.97 2.08 -5.52
CA ALA A 124 -11.36 1.33 -4.42
C ALA A 124 -9.83 1.27 -4.58
N VAL A 125 -9.34 0.90 -5.77
CA VAL A 125 -7.89 0.85 -6.07
C VAL A 125 -7.24 2.22 -5.86
N THR A 126 -7.84 3.30 -6.38
CA THR A 126 -7.33 4.66 -6.17
C THR A 126 -7.29 5.04 -4.69
N GLY A 127 -8.33 4.71 -3.92
CA GLY A 127 -8.38 4.98 -2.48
C GLY A 127 -7.26 4.26 -1.72
N VAL A 128 -6.98 3.00 -2.06
CA VAL A 128 -5.88 2.24 -1.45
C VAL A 128 -4.51 2.84 -1.80
N LEU A 129 -4.29 3.21 -3.07
CA LEU A 129 -3.03 3.85 -3.49
C LEU A 129 -2.79 5.19 -2.80
N LYS A 130 -3.84 5.95 -2.51
CA LYS A 130 -3.75 7.22 -1.78
C LYS A 130 -3.63 7.04 -0.27
N GLY A 131 -3.74 5.83 0.26
CA GLY A 131 -3.81 5.57 1.70
C GLY A 131 -5.12 6.04 2.34
N GLU A 132 -6.16 6.27 1.54
CA GLU A 132 -7.50 6.68 1.98
C GLU A 132 -8.38 5.48 2.34
N ALA A 133 -8.03 4.28 1.88
CA ALA A 133 -8.75 3.04 2.11
C ALA A 133 -7.79 1.87 2.39
N ASP A 134 -8.29 0.87 3.12
CA ASP A 134 -7.55 -0.36 3.40
C ASP A 134 -7.63 -1.36 2.25
N CYS A 135 -6.61 -2.22 2.11
CA CYS A 135 -6.57 -3.30 1.13
C CYS A 135 -7.81 -4.22 1.15
N ALA A 136 -8.47 -4.38 2.29
CA ALA A 136 -9.68 -5.19 2.42
C ALA A 136 -10.85 -4.67 1.56
N THR A 137 -10.82 -3.41 1.14
CA THR A 137 -11.82 -2.81 0.23
C THR A 137 -11.72 -3.35 -1.19
N LEU A 138 -10.62 -4.03 -1.56
CA LEU A 138 -10.43 -4.61 -2.89
C LEU A 138 -11.12 -5.97 -3.05
N ALA A 139 -11.28 -6.73 -1.96
CA ALA A 139 -11.78 -8.12 -1.99
C ALA A 139 -13.13 -8.31 -2.73
N PRO A 140 -14.13 -7.40 -2.64
CA PRO A 140 -15.38 -7.55 -3.38
C PRO A 140 -15.24 -7.39 -4.90
N HIS A 141 -14.14 -6.81 -5.37
CA HIS A 141 -13.94 -6.43 -6.77
C HIS A 141 -12.98 -7.38 -7.53
N PHE A 142 -12.10 -8.05 -6.80
CA PHE A 142 -11.09 -8.96 -7.35
C PHE A 142 -11.16 -10.29 -6.58
N PRO A 143 -12.04 -11.22 -7.00
CA PRO A 143 -12.07 -12.55 -6.40
C PRO A 143 -10.79 -13.31 -6.75
N ASP A 144 -10.22 -14.00 -5.76
CA ASP A 144 -9.04 -14.87 -5.88
C ASP A 144 -9.25 -16.06 -6.83
#